data_AF-A0A923AI70-F1
#
_entry.id   AF-A0A923AI70-F1
#
_cell.length_a   1.000
_cell.length_b   1.000
_cell.length_c   1.000
_cell.angle_alpha   90.00
_cell.angle_beta   90.00
_cell.angle_gamma   90.00
#
_symmetry.space_group_name_H-M   'P 1'
#
loop_
_entity.id
_entity.type
_entity.pdbx_description
1 polymer ?
#
loop_
_entity_poly.entity_id
_entity_poly.type
_entity_poly.pdbx_seq_one_letter_code
_entity_poly.pdbx_strand_id
1 'polypeptide(L)'
;MTMIRTLSLSLAGALLPASPALAYGQFGHHTIGRIAMANVSPATAAKVRALLARHRALATPKCAARTIEEASVWPDCVRGRYALRFGYSSPWHYQTLDICGTFDLKAACANGNCVSAQVDRDVKLLQAKDTPLAERVQALVFLVHFVGDMHMPLHSGSHNDSGGNALRAAYGDYAPERLNLHSIWDGQLAERAITDGPEMVRRYSAAEAAPIQAGTTADWSRESYDIARTIAYPSATDDKPCVAPAGRAKLDNETIVRLIPVQRRQIERAGLRLARLLDEAFAA
;
A
#
# COMPACT_ATOMS: atom_id res chain seq x y z
N MET A 1 -64.92 2.75 -33.74
CA MET A 1 -64.00 3.39 -32.77
C MET A 1 -63.04 2.34 -32.28
N THR A 2 -61.85 2.31 -32.86
CA THR A 2 -60.87 1.23 -32.71
C THR A 2 -59.95 1.52 -31.53
N MET A 3 -59.69 0.50 -30.71
CA MET A 3 -58.87 0.57 -29.50
C MET A 3 -57.42 0.96 -29.78
N ILE A 4 -56.82 1.77 -28.89
CA ILE A 4 -55.35 1.82 -28.73
C ILE A 4 -55.06 1.53 -27.26
N ARG A 5 -54.62 0.29 -26.98
CA ARG A 5 -54.02 -0.12 -25.71
C ARG A 5 -52.54 0.28 -25.75
N THR A 6 -52.16 1.27 -24.96
CA THR A 6 -50.75 1.61 -24.71
C THR A 6 -50.09 0.54 -23.84
N LEU A 7 -49.25 -0.30 -24.46
CA LEU A 7 -48.32 -1.17 -23.75
C LEU A 7 -47.20 -0.31 -23.13
N SER A 8 -47.15 -0.23 -21.80
CA SER A 8 -46.01 0.38 -21.09
C SER A 8 -44.92 -0.68 -20.96
N LEU A 9 -43.82 -0.53 -21.72
CA LEU A 9 -42.63 -1.35 -21.57
C LEU A 9 -41.86 -0.88 -20.32
N SER A 10 -42.02 -1.58 -19.21
CA SER A 10 -41.21 -1.37 -18.02
C SER A 10 -39.78 -1.84 -18.28
N LEU A 11 -38.88 -0.91 -18.58
CA LEU A 11 -37.45 -1.17 -18.71
C LEU A 11 -36.88 -1.45 -17.31
N ALA A 12 -36.88 -2.72 -16.91
CA ALA A 12 -36.19 -3.18 -15.70
C ALA A 12 -34.67 -3.03 -15.93
N GLY A 13 -34.12 -1.87 -15.58
CA GLY A 13 -32.68 -1.64 -15.55
C GLY A 13 -32.04 -2.60 -14.57
N ALA A 14 -31.24 -3.54 -15.09
CA ALA A 14 -30.39 -4.40 -14.28
C ALA A 14 -29.36 -3.51 -13.56
N LEU A 15 -29.65 -3.19 -12.29
CA LEU A 15 -28.69 -2.63 -11.35
C LEU A 15 -27.63 -3.71 -11.06
N LEU A 16 -26.64 -3.84 -11.94
CA LEU A 16 -25.42 -4.54 -11.62
C LEU A 16 -24.76 -3.81 -10.43
N PRO A 17 -24.47 -4.48 -9.31
CA PRO A 17 -23.75 -3.85 -8.22
C PRO A 17 -22.38 -3.43 -8.75
N ALA A 18 -22.12 -2.13 -8.78
CA ALA A 18 -20.80 -1.61 -9.05
C ALA A 18 -19.86 -2.17 -7.97
N SER A 19 -18.96 -3.07 -8.37
CA SER A 19 -17.88 -3.53 -7.50
C SER A 19 -17.14 -2.30 -6.98
N PRO A 20 -16.91 -2.17 -5.66
CA PRO A 20 -16.19 -1.03 -5.14
C PRO A 20 -14.79 -1.02 -5.77
N ALA A 21 -14.37 0.15 -6.26
CA ALA A 21 -13.08 0.42 -6.89
C ALA A 21 -11.93 0.36 -5.86
N LEU A 22 -11.80 -0.76 -5.15
CA LEU A 22 -10.68 -1.10 -4.27
C LEU A 22 -9.56 -1.82 -5.03
N ALA A 23 -9.72 -2.08 -6.34
CA ALA A 23 -8.88 -3.01 -7.09
C ALA A 23 -7.43 -2.54 -7.29
N TYR A 24 -7.20 -1.24 -7.43
CA TYR A 24 -5.88 -0.74 -7.86
C TYR A 24 -4.82 -0.80 -6.74
N GLY A 25 -5.14 -0.32 -5.53
CA GLY A 25 -4.23 -0.44 -4.37
C GLY A 25 -3.95 -1.88 -3.96
N GLN A 26 -4.96 -2.76 -4.10
CA GLN A 26 -4.80 -4.19 -3.84
C GLN A 26 -3.74 -4.83 -4.76
N PHE A 27 -3.67 -4.40 -6.02
CA PHE A 27 -2.73 -4.97 -6.98
C PHE A 27 -1.26 -4.69 -6.60
N GLY A 28 -0.99 -3.51 -6.06
CA GLY A 28 0.32 -3.15 -5.47
C GLY A 28 0.71 -4.09 -4.33
N HIS A 29 -0.12 -4.18 -3.30
CA HIS A 29 0.14 -5.03 -2.14
C HIS A 29 0.24 -6.52 -2.48
N HIS A 30 -0.62 -7.03 -3.38
CA HIS A 30 -0.54 -8.41 -3.86
C HIS A 30 0.81 -8.69 -4.51
N THR A 31 1.27 -7.77 -5.37
CA THR A 31 2.55 -7.91 -6.08
C THR A 31 3.72 -7.87 -5.10
N ILE A 32 3.71 -6.97 -4.12
CA ILE A 32 4.71 -6.89 -3.05
C ILE A 32 4.80 -8.20 -2.27
N GLY A 33 3.65 -8.76 -1.85
CA GLY A 33 3.59 -10.05 -1.17
C GLY A 33 4.13 -11.19 -2.03
N ARG A 34 3.82 -11.21 -3.34
CA ARG A 34 4.33 -12.22 -4.28
C ARG A 34 5.83 -12.11 -4.51
N ILE A 35 6.37 -10.89 -4.67
CA ILE A 35 7.82 -10.65 -4.73
C ILE A 35 8.48 -11.18 -3.46
N ALA A 36 7.91 -10.89 -2.28
CA ALA A 36 8.48 -11.36 -1.03
C ALA A 36 8.53 -12.90 -0.98
N MET A 37 7.43 -13.57 -1.29
CA MET A 37 7.35 -15.03 -1.27
C MET A 37 8.25 -15.72 -2.30
N ALA A 38 8.57 -15.06 -3.41
CA ALA A 38 9.56 -15.55 -4.37
C ALA A 38 11.00 -15.46 -3.84
N ASN A 39 11.27 -14.59 -2.87
CA ASN A 39 12.63 -14.23 -2.43
C ASN A 39 13.00 -14.68 -1.02
N VAL A 40 12.04 -15.04 -0.17
CA VAL A 40 12.32 -15.70 1.13
C VAL A 40 12.96 -17.08 0.96
N SER A 41 13.55 -17.61 2.04
CA SER A 41 13.99 -19.01 2.07
C SER A 41 12.80 -19.99 1.97
N PRO A 42 13.00 -21.24 1.47
CA PRO A 42 11.94 -22.25 1.47
C PRO A 42 11.36 -22.55 2.86
N ALA A 43 12.19 -22.49 3.90
CA ALA A 43 11.78 -22.69 5.29
C ALA A 43 10.86 -21.56 5.78
N THR A 44 11.24 -20.30 5.53
CA THR A 44 10.42 -19.12 5.81
C THR A 44 9.10 -19.18 5.05
N ALA A 45 9.13 -19.53 3.77
CA ALA A 45 7.92 -19.66 2.96
C ALA A 45 6.94 -20.69 3.56
N ALA A 46 7.46 -21.81 4.07
CA ALA A 46 6.64 -22.81 4.76
C ALA A 46 6.07 -22.28 6.08
N LYS A 47 6.87 -21.58 6.90
CA LYS A 47 6.42 -20.96 8.16
C LYS A 47 5.34 -19.90 7.92
N VAL A 48 5.50 -19.03 6.92
CA VAL A 48 4.49 -18.04 6.50
C VAL A 48 3.18 -18.73 6.10
N ARG A 49 3.22 -19.72 5.21
CA ARG A 49 2.02 -20.47 4.78
C ARG A 49 1.34 -21.18 5.95
N ALA A 50 2.12 -21.79 6.85
CA ALA A 50 1.58 -22.46 8.02
C ALA A 50 0.85 -21.49 8.96
N LEU A 51 1.38 -20.27 9.14
CA LEU A 51 0.75 -19.26 9.97
C LEU A 51 -0.52 -18.68 9.29
N LEU A 52 -0.50 -18.43 7.98
CA LEU A 52 -1.68 -18.01 7.23
C LEU A 52 -2.79 -19.08 7.21
N ALA A 53 -2.45 -20.37 7.26
CA ALA A 53 -3.44 -21.44 7.44
C ALA A 53 -4.22 -21.31 8.78
N ARG A 54 -3.70 -20.53 9.74
CA ARG A 54 -4.34 -20.21 11.02
C ARG A 54 -5.11 -18.88 10.99
N HIS A 55 -5.34 -18.28 9.81
CA HIS A 55 -6.03 -16.99 9.63
C HIS A 55 -7.38 -16.87 10.37
N ARG A 56 -8.08 -17.98 10.63
CA ARG A 56 -9.34 -17.98 11.41
C ARG A 56 -9.17 -17.43 12.83
N ALA A 57 -7.96 -17.48 13.40
CA ALA A 57 -7.64 -16.87 14.69
C ALA A 57 -7.84 -15.35 14.71
N LEU A 58 -7.82 -14.69 13.54
CA LEU A 58 -8.13 -13.26 13.41
C LEU A 58 -9.60 -12.96 13.72
N ALA A 59 -10.50 -13.94 13.58
CA ALA A 59 -11.95 -13.79 13.78
C ALA A 59 -12.57 -12.64 12.94
N THR A 60 -12.13 -12.50 11.69
CA THR A 60 -12.62 -11.50 10.72
C THR A 60 -13.21 -12.17 9.48
N PRO A 61 -14.35 -12.87 9.55
CA PRO A 61 -14.90 -13.63 8.42
C PRO A 61 -15.17 -12.80 7.14
N LYS A 62 -15.31 -11.47 7.24
CA LYS A 62 -15.50 -10.55 6.10
C LYS A 62 -14.18 -10.03 5.49
N CYS A 63 -13.04 -10.36 6.08
CA CYS A 63 -11.70 -9.97 5.63
C CYS A 63 -10.79 -11.21 5.64
N ALA A 64 -10.55 -11.77 4.47
CA ALA A 64 -9.74 -12.98 4.32
C ALA A 64 -8.23 -12.67 4.44
N ALA A 65 -7.45 -13.65 4.88
CA ALA A 65 -6.00 -13.58 5.00
C ALA A 65 -5.37 -14.99 4.82
N ARG A 66 -5.87 -15.76 3.85
CA ARG A 66 -5.48 -17.17 3.62
C ARG A 66 -4.20 -17.30 2.81
N THR A 67 -3.95 -16.34 1.93
CA THR A 67 -2.77 -16.28 1.06
C THR A 67 -1.97 -15.00 1.35
N ILE A 68 -0.77 -14.88 0.78
CA ILE A 68 0.05 -13.68 0.98
C ILE A 68 -0.63 -12.43 0.39
N GLU A 69 -1.33 -12.60 -0.73
CA GLU A 69 -2.12 -11.55 -1.38
C GLU A 69 -3.25 -11.09 -0.47
N GLU A 70 -4.05 -12.02 0.06
CA GLU A 70 -5.13 -11.67 0.99
C GLU A 70 -4.60 -11.04 2.29
N ALA A 71 -3.51 -11.57 2.83
CA ALA A 71 -2.83 -10.99 3.99
C ALA A 71 -2.40 -9.54 3.72
N SER A 72 -1.87 -9.28 2.52
CA SER A 72 -1.34 -7.97 2.14
C SER A 72 -2.39 -6.87 2.04
N VAL A 73 -3.69 -7.19 2.05
CA VAL A 73 -4.79 -6.22 1.99
C VAL A 73 -5.73 -6.31 3.20
N TRP A 74 -5.45 -7.23 4.13
CA TRP A 74 -6.28 -7.47 5.29
C TRP A 74 -6.36 -6.27 6.24
N PRO A 75 -5.27 -5.56 6.57
CA PRO A 75 -5.31 -4.37 7.44
C PRO A 75 -6.28 -3.29 6.96
N ASP A 76 -6.25 -2.98 5.66
CA ASP A 76 -7.21 -2.06 5.04
C ASP A 76 -8.65 -2.52 5.16
N CYS A 77 -8.89 -3.82 4.96
CA CYS A 77 -10.23 -4.38 5.09
C CYS A 77 -10.76 -4.23 6.52
N VAL A 78 -9.94 -4.49 7.54
CA VAL A 78 -10.40 -4.51 8.94
C VAL A 78 -10.53 -3.14 9.58
N ARG A 79 -9.69 -2.16 9.22
CA ARG A 79 -9.85 -0.79 9.73
C ARG A 79 -11.20 -0.18 9.36
N GLY A 80 -11.77 -0.59 8.22
CA GLY A 80 -13.12 -0.23 7.81
C GLY A 80 -14.20 -1.19 8.32
N ARG A 81 -14.17 -2.46 7.92
CA ARG A 81 -15.27 -3.42 8.16
C ARG A 81 -15.40 -3.89 9.60
N TYR A 82 -14.34 -3.73 10.40
CA TYR A 82 -14.26 -4.10 11.80
C TYR A 82 -13.77 -2.92 12.66
N ALA A 83 -14.16 -1.69 12.32
CA ALA A 83 -13.66 -0.45 12.94
C ALA A 83 -13.76 -0.43 14.48
N LEU A 84 -14.78 -1.05 15.09
CA LEU A 84 -14.88 -1.15 16.56
C LEU A 84 -13.73 -1.95 17.20
N ARG A 85 -13.17 -2.93 16.47
CA ARG A 85 -12.07 -3.78 16.94
C ARG A 85 -10.71 -3.33 16.41
N PHE A 86 -10.64 -2.78 15.19
CA PHE A 86 -9.37 -2.48 14.52
C PHE A 86 -9.23 -1.02 14.08
N GLY A 87 -10.19 -0.14 14.36
CA GLY A 87 -10.13 1.27 13.95
C GLY A 87 -8.91 2.01 14.54
N TYR A 88 -8.37 1.53 15.66
CA TYR A 88 -7.15 2.05 16.27
C TYR A 88 -5.92 1.89 15.36
N SER A 89 -5.95 0.98 14.38
CA SER A 89 -4.81 0.74 13.49
C SER A 89 -4.77 1.72 12.32
N SER A 90 -5.78 2.56 12.13
CA SER A 90 -5.81 3.57 11.05
C SER A 90 -4.53 4.42 10.95
N PRO A 91 -3.98 5.00 12.03
CA PRO A 91 -2.73 5.76 11.96
C PRO A 91 -1.48 4.92 11.69
N TRP A 92 -1.56 3.58 11.78
CA TRP A 92 -0.41 2.70 11.57
C TRP A 92 -0.04 2.53 10.10
N HIS A 93 -0.89 2.95 9.18
CA HIS A 93 -0.66 2.85 7.74
C HIS A 93 0.27 3.93 7.18
N TYR A 94 0.65 4.93 7.97
CA TYR A 94 1.41 6.06 7.47
C TYR A 94 2.25 6.71 8.57
N GLN A 95 3.03 7.70 8.16
CA GLN A 95 3.84 8.58 9.00
C GLN A 95 4.18 9.84 8.19
N THR A 96 3.19 10.66 7.89
CA THR A 96 3.40 11.80 7.01
C THR A 96 4.17 12.92 7.70
N LEU A 97 5.21 13.43 7.02
CA LEU A 97 5.96 14.62 7.40
C LEU A 97 5.67 15.76 6.44
N ASP A 98 5.77 16.99 6.91
CA ASP A 98 5.71 18.17 6.03
C ASP A 98 6.84 18.13 5.00
N ILE A 99 6.46 18.02 3.72
CA ILE A 99 7.41 17.99 2.60
C ILE A 99 8.14 19.33 2.39
N CYS A 100 7.71 20.41 3.03
CA CYS A 100 8.38 21.70 3.03
C CYS A 100 9.24 21.93 4.29
N GLY A 101 9.07 21.08 5.30
CA GLY A 101 9.84 21.10 6.55
C GLY A 101 11.12 20.28 6.48
N THR A 102 11.68 19.98 7.66
CA THR A 102 12.79 19.05 7.84
C THR A 102 12.28 17.64 8.15
N PHE A 103 13.01 16.61 7.74
CA PHE A 103 12.67 15.25 8.14
C PHE A 103 12.90 15.04 9.65
N ASP A 104 11.81 14.90 10.39
CA ASP A 104 11.78 14.55 11.81
C ASP A 104 10.84 13.35 12.04
N LEU A 105 11.39 12.15 11.88
CA LEU A 105 10.66 10.90 12.08
C LEU A 105 10.17 10.74 13.52
N LYS A 106 10.89 11.27 14.51
CA LYS A 106 10.53 11.13 15.92
C LYS A 106 9.22 11.86 16.20
N ALA A 107 9.07 13.07 15.66
CA ALA A 107 7.82 13.82 15.74
C ALA A 107 6.68 13.12 14.98
N ALA A 108 6.96 12.65 13.76
CA ALA A 108 5.98 11.99 12.89
C ALA A 108 5.50 10.62 13.42
N CYS A 109 6.32 9.96 14.23
CA CYS A 109 6.04 8.66 14.82
C CYS A 109 5.90 8.72 16.35
N ALA A 110 5.32 9.80 16.87
CA ALA A 110 5.10 9.93 18.31
C ALA A 110 4.30 8.74 18.86
N ASN A 111 4.75 8.19 19.98
CA ASN A 111 4.12 7.05 20.68
C ASN A 111 4.09 5.73 19.87
N GLY A 112 4.83 5.63 18.77
CA GLY A 112 4.89 4.42 17.95
C GLY A 112 3.64 4.14 17.12
N ASN A 113 2.69 5.09 17.02
CA ASN A 113 1.49 4.96 16.20
C ASN A 113 1.77 5.37 14.75
N CYS A 114 2.69 4.65 14.11
CA CYS A 114 3.10 4.92 12.73
C CYS A 114 3.65 3.66 12.07
N VAL A 115 3.72 3.66 10.74
CA VAL A 115 4.06 2.45 9.96
C VAL A 115 5.44 1.87 10.28
N SER A 116 6.51 2.68 10.40
CA SER A 116 7.85 2.16 10.70
C SER A 116 7.92 1.46 12.06
N ALA A 117 7.32 2.05 13.09
CA ALA A 117 7.28 1.44 14.42
C ALA A 117 6.45 0.15 14.46
N GLN A 118 5.36 0.07 13.68
CA GLN A 118 4.57 -1.15 13.60
C GLN A 118 5.29 -2.27 12.83
N VAL A 119 6.03 -1.96 11.77
CA VAL A 119 6.90 -2.92 11.09
C VAL A 119 7.91 -3.53 12.07
N ASP A 120 8.61 -2.70 12.85
CA ASP A 120 9.59 -3.17 13.85
C ASP A 120 8.93 -3.99 14.97
N ARG A 121 7.72 -3.60 15.39
CA ARG A 121 6.93 -4.32 16.40
C ARG A 121 6.51 -5.69 15.90
N ASP A 122 6.00 -5.79 14.68
CA ASP A 122 5.49 -7.04 14.12
C ASP A 122 6.61 -8.06 13.88
N VAL A 123 7.80 -7.61 13.46
CA VAL A 123 8.99 -8.48 13.39
C VAL A 123 9.30 -9.08 14.77
N LYS A 124 9.32 -8.25 15.83
CA LYS A 124 9.58 -8.72 17.21
C LYS A 124 8.52 -9.71 17.68
N LEU A 125 7.24 -9.46 17.39
CA LEU A 125 6.15 -10.38 17.74
C LEU A 125 6.26 -11.73 17.02
N LEU A 126 6.76 -11.75 15.79
CA LEU A 126 6.97 -12.98 15.04
C LEU A 126 8.16 -13.80 15.54
N GLN A 127 9.20 -13.11 16.05
CA GLN A 127 10.41 -13.71 16.64
C GLN A 127 10.17 -14.26 18.05
N ALA A 128 9.34 -13.60 18.85
CA ALA A 128 9.03 -14.03 20.21
C ALA A 128 8.31 -15.40 20.22
N LYS A 129 8.84 -16.32 21.04
CA LYS A 129 8.38 -17.72 21.08
C LYS A 129 7.04 -17.88 21.78
N ASP A 130 6.69 -16.93 22.63
CA ASP A 130 5.52 -16.91 23.52
C ASP A 130 4.38 -16.03 23.00
N THR A 131 4.53 -15.36 21.85
CA THR A 131 3.44 -14.59 21.22
C THR A 131 2.23 -15.48 20.98
N PRO A 132 1.04 -15.14 21.52
CA PRO A 132 -0.18 -15.91 21.29
C PRO A 132 -0.48 -16.07 19.80
N LEU A 133 -1.04 -17.22 19.41
CA LEU A 133 -1.27 -17.55 18.00
C LEU A 133 -2.03 -16.44 17.25
N ALA A 134 -3.10 -15.89 17.83
CA ALA A 134 -3.89 -14.84 17.19
C ALA A 134 -3.07 -13.56 16.94
N GLU A 135 -2.26 -13.16 17.93
CA GLU A 135 -1.36 -12.00 17.82
C GLU A 135 -0.24 -12.26 16.81
N ARG A 136 0.28 -13.49 16.74
CA ARG A 136 1.32 -13.86 15.80
C ARG A 136 0.81 -13.85 14.35
N VAL A 137 -0.39 -14.37 14.11
CA VAL A 137 -1.05 -14.28 12.79
C VAL A 137 -1.33 -12.80 12.45
N GLN A 138 -1.80 -12.02 13.42
CA GLN A 138 -2.05 -10.59 13.25
C GLN A 138 -0.78 -9.82 12.89
N ALA A 139 0.34 -10.08 13.59
CA ALA A 139 1.64 -9.49 13.29
C ALA A 139 2.12 -9.84 11.88
N LEU A 140 1.92 -11.08 11.42
CA LEU A 140 2.27 -11.45 10.04
C LEU A 140 1.48 -10.62 9.00
N VAL A 141 0.15 -10.55 9.13
CA VAL A 141 -0.68 -9.85 8.13
C VAL A 141 -0.47 -8.34 8.15
N PHE A 142 -0.19 -7.76 9.33
CA PHE A 142 0.19 -6.36 9.43
C PHE A 142 1.57 -6.10 8.83
N LEU A 143 2.58 -6.90 9.15
CA LEU A 143 3.92 -6.78 8.57
C LEU A 143 3.89 -6.79 7.04
N VAL A 144 3.15 -7.75 6.44
CA VAL A 144 3.04 -7.89 4.97
C VAL A 144 2.44 -6.62 4.34
N HIS A 145 1.44 -6.02 4.96
CA HIS A 145 0.80 -4.80 4.46
C HIS A 145 1.66 -3.56 4.69
N PHE A 146 2.13 -3.35 5.93
CA PHE A 146 2.82 -2.13 6.36
C PHE A 146 4.17 -1.94 5.70
N VAL A 147 4.87 -3.01 5.31
CA VAL A 147 6.06 -2.86 4.47
C VAL A 147 5.70 -2.30 3.10
N GLY A 148 4.51 -2.61 2.55
CA GLY A 148 4.02 -1.97 1.33
C GLY A 148 3.74 -0.48 1.53
N ASP A 149 2.94 -0.14 2.56
CA ASP A 149 2.59 1.24 2.92
C ASP A 149 3.82 2.12 3.14
N MET A 150 4.82 1.63 3.87
CA MET A 150 6.05 2.37 4.16
C MET A 150 6.84 2.77 2.89
N HIS A 151 6.64 2.06 1.78
CA HIS A 151 7.29 2.35 0.49
C HIS A 151 6.42 3.20 -0.44
N MET A 152 5.18 3.48 -0.08
CA MET A 152 4.34 4.45 -0.74
C MET A 152 4.79 5.87 -0.33
N PRO A 153 5.30 6.70 -1.26
CA PRO A 153 5.89 8.00 -0.89
C PRO A 153 4.95 8.91 -0.09
N LEU A 154 3.68 9.02 -0.50
CA LEU A 154 2.67 9.86 0.15
C LEU A 154 2.14 9.31 1.47
N HIS A 155 2.54 8.09 1.88
CA HIS A 155 2.37 7.63 3.27
C HIS A 155 3.45 8.22 4.19
N SER A 156 4.51 8.82 3.63
CA SER A 156 5.62 9.45 4.38
C SER A 156 5.73 10.97 4.18
N GLY A 157 5.10 11.55 3.15
CA GLY A 157 5.11 13.00 2.91
C GLY A 157 3.70 13.58 2.79
N SER A 158 3.48 14.77 3.34
CA SER A 158 2.25 15.55 3.17
C SER A 158 2.53 17.04 3.03
N HIS A 159 1.62 17.77 2.40
CA HIS A 159 1.57 19.23 2.40
C HIS A 159 0.25 19.71 3.04
N ASN A 160 0.04 19.31 4.30
CA ASN A 160 -1.19 19.55 5.07
C ASN A 160 -2.49 19.09 4.35
N ASP A 161 -2.37 17.99 3.62
CA ASP A 161 -3.36 17.48 2.67
C ASP A 161 -3.62 15.97 2.87
N SER A 162 -3.25 15.45 4.05
CA SER A 162 -3.36 14.02 4.40
C SER A 162 -2.64 13.11 3.40
N GLY A 163 -1.39 13.45 3.07
CA GLY A 163 -0.56 12.72 2.11
C GLY A 163 -1.15 12.74 0.70
N GLY A 164 -1.57 13.90 0.21
CA GLY A 164 -2.14 14.04 -1.14
C GLY A 164 -3.60 13.60 -1.27
N ASN A 165 -4.28 13.19 -0.19
CA ASN A 165 -5.72 12.84 -0.24
C ASN A 165 -6.61 14.05 -0.51
N ALA A 166 -6.22 15.24 -0.05
CA ALA A 166 -6.93 16.49 -0.32
C ALA A 166 -6.49 17.18 -1.63
N LEU A 167 -5.46 16.65 -2.31
CA LEU A 167 -4.95 17.19 -3.57
C LEU A 167 -5.65 16.53 -4.75
N ARG A 168 -6.72 17.15 -5.26
CA ARG A 168 -7.45 16.67 -6.46
C ARG A 168 -6.50 16.62 -7.66
N ALA A 169 -6.49 15.51 -8.36
CA ALA A 169 -5.60 15.28 -9.48
C ALA A 169 -6.30 14.52 -10.63
N ALA A 170 -5.77 14.66 -11.84
CA ALA A 170 -6.11 13.86 -13.01
C ALA A 170 -4.93 12.96 -13.38
N TYR A 171 -5.22 11.75 -13.87
CA TYR A 171 -4.25 10.80 -14.40
C TYR A 171 -4.41 10.75 -15.93
N GLY A 172 -3.61 11.53 -16.65
CA GLY A 172 -3.85 11.82 -18.06
C GLY A 172 -5.22 12.50 -18.22
N ASP A 173 -6.08 11.93 -19.06
CA ASP A 173 -7.44 12.43 -19.25
C ASP A 173 -8.46 11.74 -18.33
N TYR A 174 -8.04 10.77 -17.52
CA TYR A 174 -8.88 10.16 -16.49
C TYR A 174 -8.95 11.07 -15.26
N ALA A 175 -10.11 11.68 -15.04
CA ALA A 175 -10.30 12.69 -14.00
C ALA A 175 -11.67 12.59 -13.29
N PRO A 176 -12.05 11.44 -12.70
CA PRO A 176 -13.28 11.38 -11.92
C PRO A 176 -13.19 12.31 -10.70
N GLU A 177 -14.36 12.66 -10.16
CA GLU A 177 -14.47 13.76 -9.20
C GLU A 177 -13.63 13.55 -7.93
N ARG A 178 -13.57 12.30 -7.46
CA ARG A 178 -12.87 11.90 -6.24
C ARG A 178 -11.39 11.51 -6.44
N LEU A 179 -10.86 11.59 -7.67
CA LEU A 179 -9.45 11.26 -7.91
C LEU A 179 -8.54 12.32 -7.28
N ASN A 180 -7.58 11.84 -6.50
CA ASN A 180 -6.59 12.66 -5.82
C ASN A 180 -5.18 12.07 -6.00
N LEU A 181 -4.15 12.84 -5.67
CA LEU A 181 -2.76 12.42 -5.86
C LEU A 181 -2.45 11.11 -5.13
N HIS A 182 -2.95 10.95 -3.90
CA HIS A 182 -2.76 9.74 -3.11
C HIS A 182 -3.26 8.49 -3.83
N SER A 183 -4.54 8.51 -4.25
CA SER A 183 -5.20 7.41 -4.94
C SER A 183 -4.57 7.08 -6.30
N ILE A 184 -3.97 8.06 -6.98
CA ILE A 184 -3.21 7.81 -8.22
C ILE A 184 -1.96 7.00 -7.93
N TRP A 185 -1.18 7.40 -6.93
CA TRP A 185 0.06 6.72 -6.54
C TRP A 185 -0.20 5.33 -5.96
N ASP A 186 -1.22 5.17 -5.12
CA ASP A 186 -1.65 3.87 -4.58
C ASP A 186 -2.24 2.98 -5.66
N GLY A 187 -2.93 3.58 -6.63
CA GLY A 187 -3.77 2.87 -7.59
C GLY A 187 -3.17 2.82 -8.98
N GLN A 188 -3.62 3.73 -9.85
CA GLN A 188 -3.39 3.68 -11.30
C GLN A 188 -1.90 3.68 -11.66
N LEU A 189 -1.09 4.49 -10.96
CA LEU A 189 0.34 4.53 -11.18
C LEU A 189 1.01 3.22 -10.73
N ALA A 190 0.60 2.64 -9.60
CA ALA A 190 1.12 1.36 -9.14
C ALA A 190 0.80 0.22 -10.12
N GLU A 191 -0.43 0.15 -10.63
CA GLU A 191 -0.82 -0.84 -11.64
C GLU A 191 -0.04 -0.66 -12.94
N ARG A 192 0.03 0.58 -13.44
CA ARG A 192 0.81 0.89 -14.64
C ARG A 192 2.27 0.54 -14.42
N ALA A 193 2.83 0.89 -13.25
CA ALA A 193 4.17 0.54 -12.87
C ALA A 193 4.38 -0.97 -12.95
N ILE A 194 3.51 -1.80 -12.38
CA ILE A 194 3.67 -3.26 -12.41
C ILE A 194 3.57 -3.83 -13.83
N THR A 195 2.60 -3.35 -14.62
CA THR A 195 2.27 -3.92 -15.94
C THR A 195 3.16 -3.40 -17.07
N ASP A 196 3.73 -2.20 -16.94
CA ASP A 196 4.56 -1.54 -17.95
C ASP A 196 6.05 -1.82 -17.66
N GLY A 197 6.51 -3.02 -18.02
CA GLY A 197 7.91 -3.43 -17.90
C GLY A 197 8.09 -4.94 -17.68
N PRO A 198 9.32 -5.39 -17.36
CA PRO A 198 9.63 -6.80 -17.10
C PRO A 198 8.83 -7.38 -15.92
N GLU A 199 8.70 -8.71 -15.87
CA GLU A 199 8.08 -9.38 -14.73
C GLU A 199 8.82 -9.04 -13.42
N MET A 200 8.08 -8.53 -12.43
CA MET A 200 8.64 -8.18 -11.13
C MET A 200 8.60 -9.36 -10.15
N VAL A 201 7.62 -10.26 -10.27
CA VAL A 201 7.50 -11.43 -9.40
C VAL A 201 8.46 -12.51 -9.89
N ARG A 202 9.69 -12.45 -9.40
CA ARG A 202 10.75 -13.40 -9.73
C ARG A 202 11.68 -13.62 -8.54
N ARG A 203 12.53 -14.64 -8.64
CA ARG A 203 13.70 -14.76 -7.77
C ARG A 203 14.76 -13.75 -8.21
N TYR A 204 15.20 -12.92 -7.29
CA TYR A 204 16.33 -12.02 -7.45
C TYR A 204 17.59 -12.71 -6.95
N SER A 205 18.71 -12.50 -7.63
CA SER A 205 20.01 -12.94 -7.12
C SER A 205 20.39 -12.16 -5.86
N ALA A 206 21.28 -12.73 -5.04
CA ALA A 206 21.77 -12.06 -3.85
C ALA A 206 22.44 -10.71 -4.18
N ALA A 207 23.14 -10.61 -5.31
CA ALA A 207 23.79 -9.38 -5.77
C ALA A 207 22.77 -8.29 -6.14
N GLU A 208 21.64 -8.66 -6.75
CA GLU A 208 20.55 -7.72 -7.04
C GLU A 208 19.82 -7.29 -5.75
N ALA A 209 19.53 -8.25 -4.87
CA ALA A 209 18.67 -8.03 -3.71
C ALA A 209 19.36 -7.28 -2.56
N ALA A 210 20.63 -7.61 -2.25
CA ALA A 210 21.34 -7.08 -1.09
C ALA A 210 21.33 -5.53 -0.99
N PRO A 211 21.67 -4.75 -2.03
CA PRO A 211 21.63 -3.29 -1.93
C PRO A 211 20.20 -2.73 -1.80
N ILE A 212 19.20 -3.43 -2.33
CA ILE A 212 17.79 -3.00 -2.24
C ILE A 212 17.27 -3.26 -0.82
N GLN A 213 17.64 -4.40 -0.27
CA GLN A 213 17.24 -4.86 1.05
C GLN A 213 17.89 -4.07 2.17
N ALA A 214 19.03 -3.41 1.96
CA ALA A 214 19.77 -2.69 3.00
C ALA A 214 18.97 -1.57 3.68
N GLY A 215 19.42 -1.18 4.88
CA GLY A 215 18.84 -0.08 5.67
C GLY A 215 17.84 -0.53 6.73
N THR A 216 17.43 0.42 7.54
CA THR A 216 16.44 0.30 8.62
C THR A 216 15.09 0.87 8.19
N THR A 217 14.05 0.62 8.98
CA THR A 217 12.74 1.26 8.81
C THR A 217 12.82 2.78 8.81
N ALA A 218 13.75 3.38 9.57
CA ALA A 218 14.02 4.81 9.56
C ALA A 218 14.66 5.30 8.24
N ASP A 219 15.57 4.52 7.66
CA ASP A 219 16.18 4.84 6.37
C ASP A 219 15.14 4.79 5.25
N TRP A 220 14.30 3.74 5.24
CA TRP A 220 13.26 3.57 4.23
C TRP A 220 12.17 4.65 4.35
N SER A 221 11.86 5.06 5.58
CA SER A 221 10.97 6.21 5.86
C SER A 221 11.50 7.50 5.25
N ARG A 222 12.81 7.76 5.38
CA ARG A 222 13.47 8.91 4.76
C ARG A 222 13.43 8.81 3.24
N GLU A 223 13.75 7.65 2.67
CA GLU A 223 13.68 7.43 1.22
C GLU A 223 12.29 7.76 0.66
N SER A 224 11.22 7.26 1.30
CA SER A 224 9.84 7.53 0.89
C SER A 224 9.47 9.00 1.05
N TYR A 225 9.88 9.66 2.14
CA TYR A 225 9.72 11.11 2.32
C TYR A 225 10.42 11.91 1.22
N ASP A 226 11.67 11.58 0.91
CA ASP A 226 12.47 12.28 -0.10
C ASP A 226 11.82 12.15 -1.48
N ILE A 227 11.28 10.96 -1.83
CA ILE A 227 10.53 10.75 -3.07
C ILE A 227 9.23 11.57 -3.06
N ALA A 228 8.51 11.63 -1.94
CA ALA A 228 7.32 12.46 -1.85
C ALA A 228 7.63 13.93 -2.14
N ARG A 229 8.67 14.45 -1.47
CA ARG A 229 9.12 15.85 -1.57
C ARG A 229 9.66 16.20 -2.95
N THR A 230 10.48 15.33 -3.55
CA THR A 230 11.26 15.67 -4.75
C THR A 230 10.66 15.14 -6.05
N ILE A 231 9.69 14.23 -5.98
CA ILE A 231 9.08 13.60 -7.16
C ILE A 231 7.55 13.66 -7.10
N ALA A 232 6.92 13.12 -6.06
CA ALA A 232 5.46 12.96 -6.03
C ALA A 232 4.73 14.31 -6.04
N TYR A 233 5.07 15.22 -5.12
CA TYR A 233 4.47 16.55 -5.09
C TYR A 233 4.84 17.40 -6.32
N PRO A 234 6.12 17.50 -6.74
CA PRO A 234 6.49 18.22 -7.96
C PRO A 234 5.72 17.76 -9.20
N SER A 235 5.47 16.45 -9.35
CA SER A 235 4.71 15.88 -10.47
C SER A 235 3.25 16.37 -10.56
N ALA A 236 2.72 16.94 -9.49
CA ALA A 236 1.34 17.42 -9.39
C ALA A 236 1.23 18.94 -9.23
N THR A 237 2.36 19.65 -9.15
CA THR A 237 2.41 21.07 -8.74
C THR A 237 3.32 21.93 -9.63
N ASP A 238 3.60 21.48 -10.86
CA ASP A 238 4.49 22.16 -11.81
C ASP A 238 5.85 22.51 -11.17
N ASP A 239 6.45 21.52 -10.50
CA ASP A 239 7.71 21.63 -9.75
C ASP A 239 7.72 22.64 -8.59
N LYS A 240 6.54 23.01 -8.07
CA LYS A 240 6.37 23.88 -6.90
C LYS A 240 5.71 23.12 -5.75
N PRO A 241 6.39 22.14 -5.14
CA PRO A 241 5.78 21.22 -4.16
C PRO A 241 5.23 21.92 -2.92
N CYS A 242 5.75 23.09 -2.56
CA CYS A 242 5.32 23.90 -1.42
C CYS A 242 4.23 24.93 -1.75
N VAL A 243 3.62 24.83 -2.94
CA VAL A 243 2.54 25.70 -3.38
C VAL A 243 1.38 24.82 -3.81
N ALA A 244 0.27 24.92 -3.08
CA ALA A 244 -0.95 24.21 -3.48
C ALA A 244 -1.45 24.74 -4.83
N PRO A 245 -1.84 23.85 -5.76
CA PRO A 245 -2.35 24.29 -7.05
C PRO A 245 -3.70 24.99 -6.88
N ALA A 246 -3.96 26.00 -7.71
CA ALA A 246 -5.21 26.76 -7.67
C ALA A 246 -6.44 25.94 -8.10
N GLY A 247 -6.24 24.74 -8.63
CA GLY A 247 -7.29 23.85 -9.12
C GLY A 247 -6.86 22.39 -9.09
N ARG A 248 -7.51 21.57 -9.92
CA ARG A 248 -7.16 20.16 -10.08
C ARG A 248 -5.78 20.05 -10.73
N ALA A 249 -4.85 19.35 -10.07
CA ALA A 249 -3.57 18.98 -10.64
C ALA A 249 -3.77 18.03 -11.84
N LYS A 250 -2.82 17.99 -12.79
CA LYS A 250 -2.83 17.01 -13.88
C LYS A 250 -1.46 16.35 -13.98
N LEU A 251 -1.42 15.04 -13.77
CA LEU A 251 -0.28 14.22 -14.17
C LEU A 251 -0.50 13.88 -15.63
N ASP A 252 0.13 14.63 -16.54
CA ASP A 252 0.03 14.35 -17.97
C ASP A 252 0.75 13.05 -18.35
N ASN A 253 0.58 12.60 -19.60
CA ASN A 253 1.13 11.32 -20.05
C ASN A 253 2.67 11.28 -19.94
N GLU A 254 3.35 12.40 -20.19
CA GLU A 254 4.80 12.46 -20.08
C GLU A 254 5.23 12.30 -18.61
N THR A 255 4.56 13.00 -17.70
CA THR A 255 4.76 12.87 -16.25
C THR A 255 4.50 11.44 -15.78
N ILE A 256 3.39 10.83 -16.21
CA ILE A 256 3.07 9.44 -15.87
C ILE A 256 4.20 8.51 -16.29
N VAL A 257 4.68 8.62 -17.54
CA VAL A 257 5.78 7.78 -18.05
C VAL A 257 7.05 7.97 -17.23
N ARG A 258 7.38 9.20 -16.81
CA ARG A 258 8.53 9.47 -15.93
C ARG A 258 8.37 8.87 -14.53
N LEU A 259 7.13 8.76 -14.03
CA LEU A 259 6.86 8.22 -12.70
C LEU A 259 6.85 6.68 -12.65
N ILE A 260 6.59 5.99 -13.76
CA ILE A 260 6.59 4.52 -13.84
C ILE A 260 7.85 3.90 -13.21
N PRO A 261 9.08 4.24 -13.62
CA PRO A 261 10.28 3.62 -13.05
C PRO A 261 10.46 3.92 -11.55
N VAL A 262 10.00 5.09 -11.08
CA VAL A 262 10.05 5.45 -9.64
C VAL A 262 9.13 4.56 -8.84
N GLN A 263 7.87 4.42 -9.28
CA GLN A 263 6.90 3.57 -8.58
C GLN A 263 7.29 2.08 -8.66
N ARG A 264 7.80 1.61 -9.81
CA ARG A 264 8.35 0.25 -9.94
C ARG A 264 9.44 -0.02 -8.91
N ARG A 265 10.35 0.94 -8.70
CA ARG A 265 11.42 0.80 -7.72
C ARG A 265 10.90 0.70 -6.29
N GLN A 266 9.85 1.43 -5.94
CA GLN A 266 9.24 1.35 -4.61
C GLN A 266 8.57 -0.02 -4.36
N ILE A 267 7.87 -0.56 -5.35
CA ILE A 267 7.25 -1.90 -5.28
C ILE A 267 8.32 -3.00 -5.14
N GLU A 268 9.40 -2.90 -5.90
CA GLU A 268 10.55 -3.81 -5.80
C GLU A 268 11.23 -3.74 -4.42
N ARG A 269 11.48 -2.51 -3.92
CA ARG A 269 12.01 -2.28 -2.58
C ARG A 269 11.13 -2.91 -1.52
N ALA A 270 9.83 -2.65 -1.55
CA ALA A 270 8.88 -3.19 -0.59
C ALA A 270 8.89 -4.72 -0.57
N GLY A 271 8.82 -5.36 -1.75
CA GLY A 271 8.81 -6.82 -1.84
C GLY A 271 10.10 -7.47 -1.35
N LEU A 272 11.25 -6.93 -1.72
CA LEU A 272 12.55 -7.48 -1.31
C LEU A 272 12.85 -7.21 0.17
N ARG A 273 12.51 -6.02 0.69
CA ARG A 273 12.65 -5.70 2.12
C ARG A 273 11.69 -6.53 2.97
N LEU A 274 10.46 -6.77 2.50
CA LEU A 274 9.55 -7.72 3.15
C LEU A 274 10.12 -9.13 3.18
N ALA A 275 10.73 -9.62 2.09
CA ALA A 275 11.42 -10.91 2.09
C ALA A 275 12.51 -10.98 3.17
N ARG A 276 13.33 -9.94 3.27
CA ARG A 276 14.39 -9.84 4.29
C ARG A 276 13.81 -9.94 5.69
N LEU A 277 12.80 -9.12 6.00
CA LEU A 277 12.17 -9.08 7.31
C LEU A 277 11.46 -10.39 7.67
N LEU A 278 10.85 -11.08 6.70
CA LEU A 278 10.25 -12.39 6.93
C LEU A 278 11.32 -13.45 7.24
N ASP A 279 12.44 -13.47 6.51
CA ASP A 279 13.56 -14.37 6.82
C ASP A 279 14.15 -14.08 8.20
N GLU A 280 14.35 -12.81 8.56
CA GLU A 280 14.80 -12.38 9.90
C GLU A 280 13.80 -12.78 11.01
N ALA A 281 12.51 -12.64 10.76
CA ALA A 281 11.47 -12.97 11.72
C ALA A 281 11.37 -14.47 12.01
N PHE A 282 11.75 -15.31 11.04
CA PHE A 282 11.62 -16.76 11.11
C PHE A 282 12.96 -17.51 11.13
N ALA A 283 14.09 -16.82 11.32
CA ALA A 283 15.43 -17.41 11.41
C ALA A 283 15.64 -18.29 12.66
N ALA A 284 14.81 -18.13 13.69
CA ALA A 284 14.85 -18.90 14.94
C ALA A 284 14.01 -20.19 14.92
#